data_AF-A0AAI9RNF0-F1
#
_entry.id   AF-A0AAI9RNF0-F1
#
_cell.length_a   1.000
_cell.length_b   1.000
_cell.length_c   1.000
_cell.angle_alpha   90.00
_cell.angle_beta   90.00
_cell.angle_gamma   90.00
#
_symmetry.space_group_name_H-M   'P 1'
#
loop_
_entity.id
_entity.type
_entity.pdbx_description
1 polymer ?
#
loop_
_entity_poly.entity_id
_entity_poly.type
_entity_poly.pdbx_seq_one_letter_code
_entity_poly.pdbx_strand_id
1 'polypeptide(L)'
;MNMKLVQGIAIGLLSVTALTFLLFGYLEVAVLFMTLLFVLTNSFRYRHMKAQGMHREAKWMLGMSVVFGLLFFVVLGTILL
;
A
#
# COMPACT_ATOMS: atom_id res chain seq x y z
N MET A 1 -1.82 21.46 3.29
CA MET A 1 -1.00 20.49 4.06
C MET A 1 0.07 19.91 3.14
N ASN A 2 1.31 19.73 3.61
CA ASN A 2 2.40 19.21 2.77
C ASN A 2 2.09 17.78 2.32
N MET A 3 1.99 17.52 1.01
CA MET A 3 1.63 16.21 0.47
C MET A 3 2.57 15.11 0.96
N LYS A 4 3.87 15.39 1.13
CA LYS A 4 4.83 14.43 1.68
C LYS A 4 4.53 14.06 3.14
N LEU A 5 4.03 15.00 3.93
CA LEU A 5 3.63 14.77 5.32
C LEU A 5 2.38 13.88 5.38
N VAL A 6 1.39 14.14 4.53
CA VAL A 6 0.17 13.31 4.44
C VAL A 6 0.53 11.87 4.06
N GLN A 7 1.44 11.71 3.10
CA GLN A 7 1.94 10.39 2.69
C GLN A 7 2.65 9.66 3.83
N GLY A 8 3.54 10.35 4.54
CA GLY A 8 4.28 9.79 5.67
C GLY A 8 3.34 9.35 6.81
N ILE A 9 2.36 10.19 7.16
CA ILE A 9 1.36 9.86 8.20
C ILE A 9 0.51 8.66 7.77
N ALA A 10 0.01 8.64 6.53
CA ALA A 10 -0.81 7.52 6.03
C ALA A 10 -0.04 6.20 6.04
N ILE A 11 1.21 6.20 5.58
CA ILE A 11 2.10 5.02 5.60
C ILE A 11 2.38 4.58 7.04
N GLY A 12 2.71 5.52 7.93
CA GLY A 12 3.02 5.24 9.32
C GLY A 12 1.83 4.60 10.04
N LEU A 13 0.64 5.18 9.91
CA LEU A 13 -0.59 4.64 10.50
C LEU A 13 -0.90 3.24 9.97
N LEU A 14 -0.88 3.03 8.65
CA LEU A 14 -1.15 1.72 8.06
C LEU A 14 -0.12 0.66 8.47
N SER A 15 1.15 1.04 8.58
CA SER A 15 2.21 0.14 9.05
C SER A 15 1.98 -0.29 10.50
N VAL A 16 1.66 0.66 11.38
CA VAL A 16 1.35 0.36 12.78
C VAL A 16 0.11 -0.51 12.88
N THR A 17 -0.97 -0.17 12.18
CA THR A 17 -2.21 -0.96 12.17
C THR A 17 -1.97 -2.39 11.68
N ALA A 18 -1.28 -2.57 10.55
CA ALA A 18 -0.95 -3.89 10.01
C ALA A 18 -0.13 -4.72 11.02
N LEU A 19 0.88 -4.09 11.65
CA LEU A 19 1.70 -4.75 12.65
C LEU A 19 0.90 -5.14 13.90
N THR A 20 -0.01 -4.27 14.38
CA THR A 20 -0.86 -4.58 15.53
C THR A 20 -1.74 -5.80 15.26
N PHE A 21 -2.40 -5.87 14.10
CA PHE A 21 -3.20 -7.04 13.74
C PHE A 21 -2.35 -8.30 13.57
N LEU A 22 -1.15 -8.17 13.02
CA LEU A 22 -0.20 -9.29 12.90
C LEU A 22 0.19 -9.84 14.28
N LEU A 23 0.53 -8.96 15.23
CA LEU A 23 0.92 -9.36 16.59
C LEU A 23 -0.21 -10.03 17.37
N PHE A 24 -1.46 -9.64 17.11
CA PHE A 24 -2.64 -10.26 17.73
C PHE A 24 -3.16 -11.49 16.97
N GLY A 25 -2.45 -11.92 15.92
CA GLY A 25 -2.80 -13.13 15.17
C GLY A 25 -3.97 -12.97 14.19
N TYR A 26 -4.47 -11.74 13.98
CA TYR A 26 -5.50 -11.44 12.99
C TYR A 26 -4.88 -11.34 11.59
N LEU A 27 -4.39 -12.48 11.07
CA LEU A 27 -3.56 -12.53 9.86
C LEU A 27 -4.26 -11.96 8.62
N GLU A 28 -5.54 -12.28 8.40
CA GLU A 28 -6.27 -11.80 7.22
C GLU A 28 -6.41 -10.27 7.22
N VAL A 29 -6.74 -9.70 8.38
CA VAL A 29 -6.85 -8.25 8.55
C VAL A 29 -5.47 -7.58 8.43
N ALA A 30 -4.43 -8.20 8.98
CA ALA A 30 -3.05 -7.72 8.81
C ALA A 30 -2.65 -7.69 7.33
N VAL A 31 -2.95 -8.75 6.57
CA VAL A 31 -2.69 -8.82 5.13
C VAL A 31 -3.53 -7.79 4.37
N LEU A 32 -4.79 -7.56 4.75
CA LEU A 32 -5.62 -6.51 4.16
C LEU A 32 -4.98 -5.12 4.31
N PHE A 33 -4.47 -4.78 5.49
CA PHE A 33 -3.77 -3.51 5.69
C PHE A 33 -2.39 -3.47 4.99
N MET A 34 -1.67 -4.59 4.93
CA MET A 34 -0.41 -4.68 4.18
C MET A 34 -0.62 -4.46 2.67
N THR A 35 -1.66 -5.06 2.07
CA THR A 35 -1.97 -4.84 0.64
C THR A 35 -2.31 -3.37 0.38
N LEU A 36 -3.10 -2.74 1.24
CA LEU A 36 -3.37 -1.30 1.16
C LEU A 36 -2.10 -0.43 1.32
N LEU A 37 -1.22 -0.80 2.24
CA LEU A 37 0.09 -0.15 2.40
C LEU A 37 0.93 -0.25 1.13
N PHE A 38 0.95 -1.42 0.47
CA PHE A 38 1.64 -1.60 -0.81
C PHE A 38 1.01 -0.80 -1.94
N VAL A 39 -0.32 -0.64 -1.99
CA VAL A 39 -0.98 0.24 -2.97
C VAL A 39 -0.43 1.66 -2.83
N LEU A 40 -0.46 2.22 -1.62
CA LEU A 40 -0.08 3.61 -1.37
C LEU A 40 1.42 3.86 -1.57
N THR A 41 2.27 3.02 -1.00
CA THR A 41 3.73 3.17 -1.12
C THR A 41 4.19 3.08 -2.59
N ASN A 42 3.66 2.13 -3.36
CA ASN A 42 4.01 2.00 -4.78
C ASN A 42 3.41 3.15 -5.63
N SER A 43 2.21 3.63 -5.31
CA SER A 43 1.64 4.82 -5.94
C SER A 43 2.49 6.07 -5.70
N PHE A 44 3.06 6.24 -4.50
CA PHE A 44 3.95 7.37 -4.21
C PHE A 44 5.30 7.21 -4.89
N ARG A 45 5.87 6.00 -4.90
CA ARG A 45 7.10 5.69 -5.64
C ARG A 45 6.92 5.95 -7.14
N TYR A 46 5.78 5.59 -7.73
CA TYR A 46 5.44 5.90 -9.12
C TYR A 46 5.54 7.41 -9.39
N ARG A 47 4.85 8.23 -8.59
CA ARG A 47 4.84 9.69 -8.77
C ARG A 47 6.24 10.28 -8.60
N HIS A 48 6.98 9.81 -7.61
CA HIS A 48 8.33 10.28 -7.32
C HIS A 48 9.31 9.94 -8.45
N MET A 49 9.34 8.67 -8.89
CA MET A 49 10.20 8.20 -9.97
C MET A 49 9.84 8.87 -11.31
N LYS A 50 8.56 9.06 -11.59
CA LYS A 50 8.12 9.77 -12.80
C LYS A 50 8.62 11.22 -12.83
N ALA A 51 8.59 11.91 -11.69
CA ALA A 51 9.12 13.27 -11.57
C ALA A 51 10.65 13.34 -11.75
N GLN A 52 11.37 12.24 -11.53
CA GLN A 52 12.82 12.12 -11.72
C GLN A 52 13.21 11.65 -13.13
N GLY A 53 12.27 11.44 -14.04
CA GLY A 53 12.55 10.91 -15.39
C GLY A 53 12.79 9.39 -15.44
N MET A 54 12.60 8.67 -14.34
CA MET A 54 12.75 7.21 -14.24
C MET A 54 11.51 6.48 -14.81
N HIS A 55 11.27 6.62 -16.12
CA HIS A 55 10.03 6.20 -16.76
C HIS A 55 9.76 4.69 -16.70
N ARG A 56 10.81 3.86 -16.78
CA ARG A 56 10.67 2.39 -16.77
C ARG A 56 10.31 1.89 -15.37
N GLU A 57 11.03 2.35 -14.37
CA GLU A 57 10.84 2.02 -12.96
C GLU A 57 9.49 2.54 -12.46
N ALA A 58 9.10 3.74 -12.88
CA ALA A 58 7.78 4.28 -12.60
C ALA A 58 6.67 3.34 -13.12
N LYS A 59 6.75 2.85 -14.36
CA LYS A 59 5.76 1.89 -14.89
C LYS A 59 5.68 0.60 -14.05
N TRP A 60 6.81 0.08 -13.58
CA TRP A 60 6.82 -1.06 -12.66
C TRP A 60 6.10 -0.76 -11.34
N MET A 61 6.37 0.40 -10.73
CA MET A 61 5.69 0.80 -9.49
C MET A 61 4.18 0.99 -9.69
N LEU A 62 3.76 1.52 -10.83
CA LEU A 62 2.35 1.61 -11.18
C LEU A 62 1.72 0.22 -11.29
N GLY A 63 2.38 -0.69 -12.01
CA GLY A 63 1.94 -2.10 -12.12
C GLY A 63 1.78 -2.77 -10.75
N MET A 64 2.78 -2.61 -9.87
CA MET A 64 2.71 -3.14 -8.50
C MET A 64 1.55 -2.53 -7.71
N SER A 65 1.32 -1.22 -7.81
CA SER A 65 0.21 -0.56 -7.13
C SER A 65 -1.15 -1.12 -7.57
N VAL A 66 -1.32 -1.38 -8.87
CA VAL A 66 -2.55 -1.99 -9.41
C VAL A 66 -2.71 -3.43 -8.93
N VAL A 67 -1.65 -4.25 -8.99
CA VAL A 67 -1.70 -5.65 -8.52
C VAL A 67 -2.10 -5.72 -7.06
N PHE A 68 -1.48 -4.93 -6.19
CA PHE A 68 -1.85 -4.90 -4.77
C PHE A 68 -3.25 -4.33 -4.54
N GLY A 69 -3.73 -3.43 -5.41
CA GLY A 69 -5.11 -2.93 -5.36
C GLY A 69 -6.12 -4.03 -5.67
N LEU A 70 -5.84 -4.89 -6.64
CA LEU A 70 -6.67 -6.06 -6.93
C LEU A 70 -6.61 -7.07 -5.78
N LEU A 71 -5.41 -7.37 -5.27
CA LEU A 71 -5.25 -8.29 -4.14
C LEU A 71 -5.95 -7.80 -2.88
N PHE A 72 -6.00 -6.48 -2.64
CA PHE A 72 -6.77 -5.91 -1.53
C PHE A 72 -8.24 -6.34 -1.61
N PHE A 73 -8.87 -6.25 -2.79
CA PHE A 73 -10.26 -6.69 -2.95
C PHE A 73 -10.43 -8.20 -2.83
N VAL A 74 -9.44 -8.99 -3.28
CA VAL A 74 -9.45 -10.44 -3.09
C VAL A 74 -9.45 -10.79 -1.60
N VAL A 75 -8.53 -10.21 -0.82
CA VAL A 75 -8.44 -10.44 0.64
C VAL A 75 -9.66 -9.88 1.37
N LEU A 76 -10.18 -8.73 0.94
CA LEU A 76 -11.44 -8.22 1.49
C LEU A 76 -12.58 -9.21 1.25
N GLY A 77 -12.63 -9.82 0.05
CA GLY A 77 -13.58 -10.87 -0.28
C GLY A 77 -13.46 -12.09 0.63
N THR A 78 -12.25 -12.53 0.99
CA THR A 78 -12.08 -13.68 1.90
C THR A 78 -12.54 -13.39 3.33
N ILE A 79 -12.48 -12.13 3.76
CA ILE A 79 -12.94 -11.72 5.10
C ILE A 79 -14.48 -11.61 5.17
N LEU A 80 -15.11 -11.25 4.04
CA LEU A 80 -16.56 -10.99 3.98
C LEU A 80 -17.41 -12.23 3.65
N LEU A 81 -16.81 -13.29 3.11
CA LEU A 81 -17.46 -14.56 2.75
C LEU A 81 -17.32 -15.59 3.87
#